data_AF-A0AAN8E214-F1
#
_entry.id   AF-A0AAN8E214-F1
#
_cell.length_a   1.000
_cell.length_b   1.000
_cell.length_c   1.000
_cell.angle_alpha   90.00
_cell.angle_beta   90.00
_cell.angle_gamma   90.00
#
_symmetry.space_group_name_H-M   'P 1'
#
loop_
_entity.id
_entity.type
_entity.pdbx_description
1 polymer ?
#
loop_
_entity_poly.entity_id
_entity_poly.type
_entity_poly.pdbx_seq_one_letter_code
_entity_poly.pdbx_strand_id
1 'polypeptide(L)'
;MDVVSSGIADLEQKVVESSDRLTSAEHQITEKQQHMEKLQGKCNAEKAFLDQQVCLLQQQSEEKASRLQQSISSLQADRQLLHHRLADLDSQRDEATYSLSQQTEELEQCREQLKWAWIAQPSQPPPSQLAELNSRQTVSTEIAKALEESRRQKEELQTQVGELTASLQSSLQKVSTVDKKLSLKEEDIDTLQSEVQCRQASLEQLQAEVEQQRVQLAQVELDKDSQLSSLREELLSQTQQLHTCQARVSFLEVEVDTLTEQLHSPEAREDDHNGSVTVDDLDHIHKVNRELEQQLADKNRSIKQLQQRLAELKRTLQKELKLKPEPEAEGKEKFPESRAEKAERVYPEPPPASTLSPPTSNTTVTNTSDLNDSREINFEYLKHVVLKFMSCREAEAFQLIRAVSVLLNFSREEEDMLKQTLEYKMSWFGSKPSLKGAIRPPTNWS
;
A
#
# COMPACT_ATOMS: atom_id res chain seq x y z
N MET A 1 7.13 32.38 61.55
CA MET A 1 5.96 31.58 61.10
C MET A 1 5.99 31.37 59.60
N ASP A 2 6.58 32.29 58.86
CA ASP A 2 6.47 32.45 57.41
C ASP A 2 7.04 31.28 56.59
N VAL A 3 8.14 30.66 57.06
CA VAL A 3 8.71 29.44 56.44
C VAL A 3 7.72 28.26 56.46
N VAL A 4 6.92 28.12 57.53
CA VAL A 4 5.90 27.07 57.64
C VAL A 4 4.72 27.37 56.73
N SER A 5 4.27 28.64 56.64
CA SER A 5 3.23 29.03 55.67
C SER A 5 3.67 28.83 54.23
N SER A 6 4.91 29.15 53.88
CA SER A 6 5.44 28.92 52.52
C SER A 6 5.47 27.43 52.17
N GLY A 7 5.91 26.57 53.09
CA GLY A 7 5.92 25.12 52.87
C GLY A 7 4.53 24.50 52.75
N ILE A 8 3.52 25.05 53.45
CA ILE A 8 2.12 24.63 53.31
C ILE A 8 1.57 25.03 51.93
N ALA A 9 1.79 26.27 51.48
CA ALA A 9 1.33 26.71 50.16
C ALA A 9 1.96 25.89 49.01
N ASP A 10 3.24 25.54 49.14
CA ASP A 10 3.97 24.72 48.16
C ASP A 10 3.42 23.27 48.08
N LEU A 11 2.97 22.72 49.22
CA LEU A 11 2.30 21.43 49.29
C LEU A 11 0.86 21.49 48.74
N GLU A 12 0.11 22.56 49.04
CA GLU A 12 -1.23 22.80 48.48
C GLU A 12 -1.18 22.91 46.95
N GLN A 13 -0.20 23.65 46.40
CA GLN A 13 0.01 23.72 44.95
C GLN A 13 0.33 22.33 44.36
N LYS A 14 1.26 21.56 44.96
CA LYS A 14 1.60 20.20 44.49
C LYS A 14 0.39 19.25 44.54
N VAL A 15 -0.47 19.38 45.54
CA VAL A 15 -1.74 18.62 45.63
C VAL A 15 -2.68 19.02 44.48
N VAL A 16 -2.89 20.31 44.22
CA VAL A 16 -3.72 20.79 43.09
C VAL A 16 -3.18 20.26 41.76
N GLU A 17 -1.88 20.45 41.47
CA GLU A 17 -1.28 19.95 40.23
C GLU A 17 -1.34 18.41 40.12
N SER A 18 -1.28 17.68 41.24
CA SER A 18 -1.48 16.22 41.23
C SER A 18 -2.93 15.84 40.92
N SER A 19 -3.90 16.62 41.40
CA SER A 19 -5.33 16.43 41.12
C SER A 19 -5.68 16.75 39.68
N ASP A 20 -5.09 17.80 39.11
CA ASP A 20 -5.26 18.17 37.70
C ASP A 20 -4.63 17.12 36.77
N ARG A 21 -3.45 16.60 37.13
CA ARG A 21 -2.83 15.47 36.41
C ARG A 21 -3.68 14.19 36.51
N LEU A 22 -4.26 13.91 37.67
CA LEU A 22 -5.12 12.74 37.87
C LEU A 22 -6.40 12.84 37.03
N THR A 23 -7.11 13.96 37.10
CA THR A 23 -8.35 14.18 36.33
C THR A 23 -8.09 14.19 34.81
N SER A 24 -6.96 14.75 34.35
CA SER A 24 -6.54 14.62 32.95
C SER A 24 -6.24 13.18 32.54
N ALA A 25 -5.64 12.37 33.41
CA ALA A 25 -5.35 10.97 33.14
C ALA A 25 -6.63 10.12 33.12
N GLU A 26 -7.55 10.36 34.07
CA GLU A 26 -8.89 9.76 34.09
C GLU A 26 -9.65 10.07 32.79
N HIS A 27 -9.63 11.33 32.34
CA HIS A 27 -10.27 11.71 31.08
C HIS A 27 -9.69 10.92 29.88
N GLN A 28 -8.36 10.88 29.74
CA GLN A 28 -7.70 10.10 28.68
C GLN A 28 -8.00 8.60 28.76
N ILE A 29 -8.16 8.03 29.97
CA ILE A 29 -8.58 6.64 30.14
C ILE A 29 -10.02 6.45 29.64
N THR A 30 -10.95 7.35 29.98
CA THR A 30 -12.33 7.27 29.49
C THR A 30 -12.43 7.43 27.97
N GLU A 31 -11.66 8.32 27.36
CA GLU A 31 -11.60 8.47 25.89
C GLU A 31 -11.06 7.20 25.21
N LYS A 32 -9.96 6.64 25.74
CA LYS A 32 -9.38 5.39 25.22
C LYS A 32 -10.34 4.21 25.39
N GLN A 33 -11.07 4.14 26.50
CA GLN A 33 -12.10 3.12 26.74
C GLN A 33 -13.24 3.22 25.73
N GLN A 34 -13.80 4.42 25.52
CA GLN A 34 -14.84 4.66 24.50
C GLN A 34 -14.34 4.35 23.07
N HIS A 35 -13.08 4.67 22.76
CA HIS A 35 -12.48 4.34 21.48
C HIS A 35 -12.32 2.82 21.29
N MET A 36 -11.90 2.11 22.35
CA MET A 36 -11.78 0.65 22.35
C MET A 36 -13.15 -0.02 22.14
N GLU A 37 -14.18 0.40 22.87
CA GLU A 37 -15.55 -0.08 22.72
C GLU A 37 -16.10 0.17 21.31
N LYS A 38 -15.80 1.34 20.73
CA LYS A 38 -16.18 1.69 19.35
C LYS A 38 -15.48 0.81 18.30
N LEU A 39 -14.21 0.46 18.50
CA LEU A 39 -13.49 -0.49 17.64
C LEU A 39 -14.02 -1.92 17.81
N GLN A 40 -14.28 -2.34 19.05
CA GLN A 40 -14.86 -3.66 19.37
C GLN A 40 -16.24 -3.81 18.74
N GLY A 41 -17.10 -2.78 18.81
CA GLY A 41 -18.41 -2.75 18.17
C GLY A 41 -18.32 -2.88 16.63
N LYS A 42 -17.36 -2.20 15.99
CA LYS A 42 -17.10 -2.34 14.55
C LYS A 42 -16.65 -3.76 14.18
N CYS A 43 -15.66 -4.29 14.90
CA CYS A 43 -15.14 -5.65 14.69
C CYS A 43 -16.24 -6.71 14.86
N ASN A 44 -17.09 -6.57 15.87
CA ASN A 44 -18.25 -7.45 16.09
C ASN A 44 -19.28 -7.35 14.95
N ALA A 45 -19.54 -6.15 14.43
CA ALA A 45 -20.47 -5.95 13.32
C ALA A 45 -19.93 -6.51 11.99
N GLU A 46 -18.63 -6.32 11.72
CA GLU A 46 -17.94 -6.90 10.56
C GLU A 46 -17.91 -8.44 10.64
N LYS A 47 -17.61 -8.99 11.81
CA LYS A 47 -17.71 -10.44 12.05
C LYS A 47 -19.13 -10.95 11.78
N ALA A 48 -20.17 -10.31 12.34
CA ALA A 48 -21.55 -10.73 12.13
C ALA A 48 -21.98 -10.67 10.65
N PHE A 49 -21.48 -9.69 9.90
CA PHE A 49 -21.70 -9.59 8.45
C PHE A 49 -20.99 -10.72 7.68
N LEU A 50 -19.74 -11.05 8.03
CA LEU A 50 -19.00 -12.16 7.44
C LEU A 50 -19.65 -13.51 7.78
N ASP A 51 -20.04 -13.73 9.04
CA ASP A 51 -20.77 -14.93 9.48
C ASP A 51 -22.08 -15.08 8.67
N GLN A 52 -22.84 -14.01 8.47
CA GLN A 52 -24.04 -14.02 7.62
C GLN A 52 -23.74 -14.35 6.16
N GLN A 53 -22.66 -13.80 5.59
CA GLN A 53 -22.24 -14.09 4.21
C GLN A 53 -21.84 -15.56 4.04
N VAL A 54 -21.11 -16.12 5.00
CA VAL A 54 -20.74 -17.55 5.03
C VAL A 54 -21.98 -18.43 5.08
N CYS A 55 -22.95 -18.14 5.97
CA CYS A 55 -24.21 -18.90 6.03
C CYS A 55 -24.99 -18.86 4.70
N LEU A 56 -25.08 -17.71 4.02
CA LEU A 56 -25.76 -17.59 2.74
C LEU A 56 -25.04 -18.36 1.62
N LEU A 57 -23.71 -18.30 1.56
CA LEU A 57 -22.91 -19.06 0.58
C LEU A 57 -23.01 -20.57 0.83
N GLN A 58 -22.98 -20.99 2.10
CA GLN A 58 -23.16 -22.39 2.47
C GLN A 58 -24.53 -22.90 2.05
N GLN A 59 -25.61 -22.18 2.40
CA GLN A 59 -26.99 -22.54 2.00
C GLN A 59 -27.12 -22.64 0.47
N GLN A 60 -26.53 -21.71 -0.27
CA GLN A 60 -26.56 -21.74 -1.74
C GLN A 60 -25.79 -22.96 -2.31
N SER A 61 -24.67 -23.35 -1.68
CA SER A 61 -23.90 -24.53 -2.09
C SER A 61 -24.63 -25.84 -1.79
N GLU A 62 -25.27 -25.95 -0.62
CA GLU A 62 -26.09 -27.11 -0.21
C GLU A 62 -27.33 -27.26 -1.10
N GLU A 63 -27.98 -26.16 -1.48
CA GLU A 63 -29.11 -26.19 -2.41
C GLU A 63 -28.68 -26.63 -3.82
N LYS A 64 -27.57 -26.10 -4.34
CA LYS A 64 -26.98 -26.51 -5.63
C LYS A 64 -26.63 -27.99 -5.62
N ALA A 65 -25.97 -28.48 -4.55
CA ALA A 65 -25.63 -29.88 -4.38
C ALA A 65 -26.90 -30.77 -4.35
N SER A 66 -27.93 -30.35 -3.62
CA SER A 66 -29.22 -31.06 -3.55
C SER A 66 -29.91 -31.15 -4.90
N ARG A 67 -29.95 -30.07 -5.69
CA ARG A 67 -30.51 -30.05 -7.04
C ARG A 67 -29.74 -30.97 -8.00
N LEU A 68 -28.40 -30.96 -7.94
CA LEU A 68 -27.56 -31.86 -8.74
C LEU A 68 -27.77 -33.33 -8.34
N GLN A 69 -27.83 -33.63 -7.05
CA GLN A 69 -28.07 -34.98 -6.55
C GLN A 69 -29.43 -35.53 -7.00
N GLN A 70 -30.48 -34.68 -6.99
CA GLN A 70 -31.79 -35.05 -7.54
C GLN A 70 -31.72 -35.33 -9.05
N SER A 71 -31.02 -34.50 -9.83
CA SER A 71 -30.86 -34.70 -11.28
C SER A 71 -30.04 -35.95 -11.62
N ILE A 72 -29.01 -36.28 -10.83
CA ILE A 72 -28.24 -37.53 -10.98
C ILE A 72 -29.15 -38.73 -10.67
N SER A 73 -29.95 -38.65 -9.60
CA SER A 73 -30.87 -39.72 -9.21
C SER A 73 -31.94 -39.99 -10.27
N SER A 74 -32.52 -38.94 -10.88
CA SER A 74 -33.50 -39.12 -11.96
C SER A 74 -32.87 -39.70 -13.22
N LEU A 75 -31.72 -39.19 -13.67
CA LEU A 75 -31.01 -39.74 -14.82
C LEU A 75 -30.55 -41.19 -14.61
N GLN A 76 -30.21 -41.56 -13.37
CA GLN A 76 -29.88 -42.94 -13.03
C GLN A 76 -31.10 -43.87 -13.11
N ALA A 77 -32.28 -43.41 -12.68
CA ALA A 77 -33.53 -44.14 -12.81
C ALA A 77 -33.96 -44.29 -14.28
N ASP A 78 -33.89 -43.22 -15.07
CA ASP A 78 -34.17 -43.26 -16.51
C ASP A 78 -33.23 -44.23 -17.24
N ARG A 79 -31.94 -44.22 -16.91
CA ARG A 79 -30.95 -45.17 -17.45
C ARG A 79 -31.29 -46.62 -17.07
N GLN A 80 -31.75 -46.88 -15.85
CA GLN A 80 -32.19 -48.22 -15.44
C GLN A 80 -33.43 -48.66 -16.22
N LEU A 81 -34.42 -47.79 -16.39
CA LEU A 81 -35.64 -48.07 -17.16
C LEU A 81 -35.32 -48.35 -18.64
N LEU A 82 -34.44 -47.56 -19.26
CA LEU A 82 -33.96 -47.82 -20.62
C LEU A 82 -33.19 -49.14 -20.71
N HIS A 83 -32.37 -49.48 -19.72
CA HIS A 83 -31.62 -50.74 -19.71
C HIS A 83 -32.55 -51.96 -19.61
N HIS A 84 -33.58 -51.91 -18.76
CA HIS A 84 -34.63 -52.93 -18.71
C HIS A 84 -35.37 -53.03 -20.05
N ARG A 85 -35.74 -51.89 -20.64
CA ARG A 85 -36.46 -51.88 -21.93
C ARG A 85 -35.62 -52.44 -23.09
N LEU A 86 -34.31 -52.24 -23.08
CA LEU A 86 -33.41 -52.86 -24.05
C LEU A 86 -33.34 -54.38 -23.86
N ALA A 87 -33.25 -54.86 -22.61
CA ALA A 87 -33.25 -56.29 -22.31
C ALA A 87 -34.57 -56.98 -22.73
N ASP A 88 -35.72 -56.33 -22.54
CA ASP A 88 -37.02 -56.82 -23.03
C ASP A 88 -37.03 -56.98 -24.56
N LEU A 89 -36.48 -55.99 -25.28
CA LEU A 89 -36.42 -55.98 -26.75
C LEU A 89 -35.42 -57.01 -27.29
N ASP A 90 -34.30 -57.23 -26.62
CA ASP A 90 -33.36 -58.30 -26.95
C ASP A 90 -34.02 -59.68 -26.77
N SER A 91 -34.76 -59.93 -25.68
CA SER A 91 -35.53 -61.18 -25.50
C SER A 91 -36.55 -61.39 -26.61
N GLN A 92 -37.32 -60.34 -26.96
CA GLN A 92 -38.30 -60.41 -28.04
C GLN A 92 -37.66 -60.68 -29.42
N ARG A 93 -36.48 -60.10 -29.69
CA ARG A 93 -35.70 -60.42 -30.90
C ARG A 93 -35.30 -61.89 -30.90
N ASP A 94 -34.79 -62.40 -29.79
CA ASP A 94 -34.25 -63.76 -29.72
C ASP A 94 -35.37 -64.81 -29.83
N GLU A 95 -36.53 -64.57 -29.20
CA GLU A 95 -37.75 -65.37 -29.37
C GLU A 95 -38.25 -65.37 -30.82
N ALA A 96 -38.27 -64.21 -31.49
CA ALA A 96 -38.67 -64.10 -32.90
C ALA A 96 -37.67 -64.80 -33.83
N THR A 97 -36.37 -64.67 -33.56
CA THR A 97 -35.29 -65.31 -34.33
C THR A 97 -35.35 -66.83 -34.21
N TYR A 98 -35.59 -67.35 -33.00
CA TYR A 98 -35.81 -68.77 -32.75
C TYR A 98 -37.03 -69.30 -33.53
N SER A 99 -38.16 -68.58 -33.45
CA SER A 99 -39.41 -68.94 -34.14
C SER A 99 -39.24 -68.97 -35.68
N LEU A 100 -38.50 -68.01 -36.24
CA LEU A 100 -38.18 -67.98 -37.67
C LEU A 100 -37.25 -69.12 -38.10
N SER A 101 -36.25 -69.46 -37.27
CA SER A 101 -35.37 -70.62 -37.54
C SER A 101 -36.18 -71.91 -37.61
N GLN A 102 -37.07 -72.13 -36.65
CA GLN A 102 -37.93 -73.32 -36.62
C GLN A 102 -38.81 -73.43 -37.87
N GLN A 103 -39.52 -72.36 -38.27
CA GLN A 103 -40.34 -72.41 -39.49
C GLN A 103 -39.52 -72.62 -40.77
N THR A 104 -38.29 -72.11 -40.81
CA THR A 104 -37.38 -72.31 -41.95
C THR A 104 -36.97 -73.78 -42.08
N GLU A 105 -36.66 -74.44 -40.95
CA GLU A 105 -36.36 -75.88 -40.91
C GLU A 105 -37.58 -76.74 -41.29
N GLU A 106 -38.77 -76.41 -40.79
CA GLU A 106 -40.02 -77.12 -41.12
C GLU A 106 -40.35 -77.03 -42.63
N LEU A 107 -40.20 -75.84 -43.23
CA LEU A 107 -40.41 -75.63 -44.66
C LEU A 107 -39.39 -76.40 -45.51
N GLU A 108 -38.12 -76.47 -45.09
CA GLU A 108 -37.09 -77.24 -45.80
C GLU A 108 -37.36 -78.75 -45.72
N GLN A 109 -37.84 -79.27 -44.58
CA GLN A 109 -38.30 -80.65 -44.46
C GLN A 109 -39.47 -80.96 -45.42
N CYS A 110 -40.48 -80.09 -45.49
CA CYS A 110 -41.58 -80.24 -46.45
C CYS A 110 -41.11 -80.21 -47.91
N ARG A 111 -40.14 -79.36 -48.25
CA ARG A 111 -39.54 -79.28 -49.60
C ARG A 111 -38.84 -80.59 -49.99
N GLU A 112 -38.05 -81.16 -49.09
CA GLU A 112 -37.36 -82.43 -49.34
C GLU A 112 -38.35 -83.62 -49.39
N GLN A 113 -39.41 -83.63 -48.56
CA GLN A 113 -40.48 -84.65 -48.66
C GLN A 113 -41.18 -84.63 -50.03
N LEU A 114 -41.55 -83.45 -50.54
CA LEU A 114 -42.15 -83.29 -51.87
C LEU A 114 -41.21 -83.77 -52.99
N LYS A 115 -39.92 -83.46 -52.88
CA LYS A 115 -38.87 -83.89 -53.81
C LYS A 115 -38.72 -85.42 -53.84
N TRP A 116 -38.77 -86.09 -52.68
CA TRP A 116 -38.79 -87.55 -52.61
C TRP A 116 -40.06 -88.15 -53.22
N ALA A 117 -41.23 -87.57 -52.94
CA ALA A 117 -42.50 -88.02 -53.51
C ALA A 117 -42.54 -87.89 -55.05
N TRP A 118 -41.96 -86.81 -55.60
CA TRP A 118 -41.89 -86.56 -57.04
C TRP A 118 -40.97 -87.53 -57.79
N ILE A 119 -39.86 -87.96 -57.16
CA ILE A 119 -38.93 -88.94 -57.73
C ILE A 119 -39.54 -90.36 -57.83
N ALA A 120 -40.62 -90.65 -57.10
CA ALA A 120 -41.13 -92.01 -56.88
C ALA A 120 -42.26 -92.49 -57.83
N GLN A 121 -42.69 -91.72 -58.84
CA GLN A 121 -43.85 -92.08 -59.67
C GLN A 121 -43.51 -92.68 -61.06
N PRO A 122 -43.99 -93.90 -61.38
CA PRO A 122 -44.04 -94.43 -62.74
C PRO A 122 -45.31 -93.95 -63.49
N SER A 123 -45.18 -93.59 -64.76
CA SER A 123 -46.25 -93.00 -65.57
C SER A 123 -47.05 -94.03 -66.40
N GLN A 124 -48.38 -93.91 -66.46
CA GLN A 124 -49.20 -94.30 -67.64
C GLN A 124 -50.47 -93.41 -67.79
N PRO A 125 -51.01 -93.21 -69.03
CA PRO A 125 -52.18 -92.37 -69.33
C PRO A 125 -53.38 -93.19 -69.90
N PRO A 126 -54.41 -92.58 -70.52
CA PRO A 126 -55.41 -91.58 -70.08
C PRO A 126 -56.82 -92.28 -70.10
N PRO A 127 -57.97 -91.74 -70.60
CA PRO A 127 -58.49 -90.37 -70.74
C PRO A 127 -59.92 -90.13 -70.18
N SER A 128 -60.31 -88.86 -70.04
CA SER A 128 -61.72 -88.41 -70.14
C SER A 128 -61.77 -86.89 -70.37
N GLN A 129 -62.20 -86.45 -71.55
CA GLN A 129 -62.16 -85.03 -71.94
C GLN A 129 -63.10 -84.13 -71.12
N LEU A 130 -64.18 -84.68 -70.56
CA LEU A 130 -65.12 -83.93 -69.73
C LEU A 130 -64.60 -83.77 -68.29
N ALA A 131 -63.85 -84.76 -67.80
CA ALA A 131 -63.05 -84.61 -66.59
C ALA A 131 -61.87 -83.65 -66.83
N GLU A 132 -61.27 -83.64 -68.02
CA GLU A 132 -60.20 -82.71 -68.38
C GLU A 132 -60.67 -81.25 -68.45
N LEU A 133 -61.85 -80.98 -69.02
CA LEU A 133 -62.42 -79.62 -69.02
C LEU A 133 -62.78 -79.14 -67.61
N ASN A 134 -63.39 -80.00 -66.78
CA ASN A 134 -63.70 -79.66 -65.40
C ASN A 134 -62.42 -79.47 -64.56
N SER A 135 -61.40 -80.32 -64.77
CA SER A 135 -60.06 -80.18 -64.19
C SER A 135 -59.34 -78.91 -64.63
N ARG A 136 -59.39 -78.55 -65.93
CA ARG A 136 -58.84 -77.27 -66.42
C ARG A 136 -59.58 -76.07 -65.81
N GLN A 137 -60.89 -76.17 -65.59
CA GLN A 137 -61.66 -75.14 -64.93
C GLN A 137 -61.28 -75.01 -63.44
N THR A 138 -61.19 -76.11 -62.69
CA THR A 138 -60.75 -76.06 -61.27
C THR A 138 -59.34 -75.52 -61.16
N VAL A 139 -58.39 -76.01 -61.97
CA VAL A 139 -57.01 -75.50 -62.04
C VAL A 139 -56.98 -74.01 -62.38
N SER A 140 -57.80 -73.54 -63.33
CA SER A 140 -57.88 -72.11 -63.65
C SER A 140 -58.44 -71.27 -62.49
N THR A 141 -59.37 -71.81 -61.70
CA THR A 141 -59.87 -71.11 -60.50
C THR A 141 -58.89 -71.14 -59.34
N GLU A 142 -58.08 -72.19 -59.21
CA GLU A 142 -57.01 -72.28 -58.21
C GLU A 142 -55.85 -71.36 -58.55
N ILE A 143 -55.45 -71.28 -59.83
CA ILE A 143 -54.48 -70.29 -60.33
C ILE A 143 -54.98 -68.87 -60.06
N ALA A 144 -56.25 -68.56 -60.34
CA ALA A 144 -56.83 -67.24 -60.05
C ALA A 144 -56.76 -66.91 -58.54
N LYS A 145 -57.14 -67.84 -57.67
CA LYS A 145 -57.03 -67.67 -56.21
C LYS A 145 -55.59 -67.49 -55.75
N ALA A 146 -54.65 -68.26 -56.27
CA ALA A 146 -53.23 -68.15 -55.92
C ALA A 146 -52.61 -66.81 -56.38
N LEU A 147 -53.03 -66.29 -57.55
CA LEU A 147 -52.64 -64.96 -58.02
C LEU A 147 -53.24 -63.84 -57.16
N GLU A 148 -54.49 -63.99 -56.71
CA GLU A 148 -55.16 -63.01 -55.86
C GLU A 148 -54.60 -63.00 -54.43
N GLU A 149 -54.26 -64.16 -53.87
CA GLU A 149 -53.56 -64.29 -52.60
C GLU A 149 -52.12 -63.73 -52.68
N SER A 150 -51.37 -64.05 -53.74
CA SER A 150 -50.05 -63.47 -53.98
C SER A 150 -50.10 -61.94 -54.15
N ARG A 151 -51.16 -61.42 -54.78
CA ARG A 151 -51.42 -59.98 -54.87
C ARG A 151 -51.68 -59.38 -53.49
N ARG A 152 -52.52 -60.00 -52.66
CA ARG A 152 -52.81 -59.55 -51.29
C ARG A 152 -51.56 -59.48 -50.43
N GLN A 153 -50.74 -60.54 -50.46
CA GLN A 153 -49.46 -60.59 -49.74
C GLN A 153 -48.51 -59.49 -50.21
N LYS A 154 -48.47 -59.19 -51.52
CA LYS A 154 -47.68 -58.07 -52.05
C LYS A 154 -48.18 -56.71 -51.56
N GLU A 155 -49.49 -56.48 -51.53
CA GLU A 155 -50.09 -55.23 -51.04
C GLU A 155 -49.84 -55.04 -49.53
N GLU A 156 -49.88 -56.12 -48.75
CA GLU A 156 -49.57 -56.12 -47.31
C GLU A 156 -48.08 -55.85 -47.04
N LEU A 157 -47.17 -56.56 -47.72
CA LEU A 157 -45.72 -56.29 -47.64
C LEU A 157 -45.37 -54.86 -48.08
N GLN A 158 -46.03 -54.34 -49.12
CA GLN A 158 -45.83 -52.96 -49.57
C GLN A 158 -46.29 -51.93 -48.52
N THR A 159 -47.34 -52.25 -47.75
CA THR A 159 -47.82 -51.42 -46.63
C THR A 159 -46.83 -51.46 -45.47
N GLN A 160 -46.38 -52.65 -45.06
CA GLN A 160 -45.37 -52.83 -44.00
C GLN A 160 -44.05 -52.11 -44.32
N VAL A 161 -43.57 -52.18 -45.57
CA VAL A 161 -42.37 -51.46 -46.02
C VAL A 161 -42.58 -49.94 -45.94
N GLY A 162 -43.78 -49.44 -46.28
CA GLY A 162 -44.14 -48.03 -46.13
C GLY A 162 -44.10 -47.56 -44.68
N GLU A 163 -44.70 -48.32 -43.76
CA GLU A 163 -44.72 -48.02 -42.33
C GLU A 163 -43.32 -48.05 -41.71
N LEU A 164 -42.51 -49.07 -42.02
CA LEU A 164 -41.12 -49.16 -41.58
C LEU A 164 -40.27 -48.01 -42.12
N THR A 165 -40.48 -47.60 -43.38
CA THR A 165 -39.77 -46.45 -43.98
C THR A 165 -40.15 -45.14 -43.28
N ALA A 166 -41.43 -44.91 -42.99
CA ALA A 166 -41.88 -43.72 -42.25
C ALA A 166 -41.37 -43.70 -40.81
N SER A 167 -41.36 -44.85 -40.13
CA SER A 167 -40.79 -45.01 -38.78
C SER A 167 -39.29 -44.74 -38.76
N LEU A 168 -38.54 -45.29 -39.72
CA LEU A 168 -37.11 -45.04 -39.89
C LEU A 168 -36.81 -43.56 -40.14
N GLN A 169 -37.59 -42.89 -41.01
CA GLN A 169 -37.44 -41.47 -41.28
C GLN A 169 -37.73 -40.61 -40.04
N SER A 170 -38.77 -40.96 -39.26
CA SER A 170 -39.08 -40.31 -37.98
C SER A 170 -37.94 -40.49 -36.96
N SER A 171 -37.35 -41.69 -36.89
CA SER A 171 -36.21 -41.98 -36.03
C SER A 171 -34.97 -41.17 -36.44
N LEU A 172 -34.62 -41.14 -37.73
CA LEU A 172 -33.51 -40.34 -38.28
C LEU A 172 -33.67 -38.84 -37.98
N GLN A 173 -34.89 -38.30 -38.08
CA GLN A 173 -35.16 -36.91 -37.69
C GLN A 173 -34.92 -36.68 -36.19
N LYS A 174 -35.39 -37.58 -35.33
CA LYS A 174 -35.16 -37.50 -33.87
C LYS A 174 -33.66 -37.54 -33.55
N VAL A 175 -32.92 -38.48 -34.12
CA VAL A 175 -31.45 -38.56 -33.97
C VAL A 175 -30.79 -37.24 -34.38
N SER A 176 -31.10 -36.72 -35.58
CA SER A 176 -30.56 -35.43 -36.03
C SER A 176 -30.90 -34.25 -35.10
N THR A 177 -32.07 -34.25 -34.45
CA THR A 177 -32.40 -33.22 -33.44
C THR A 177 -31.70 -33.41 -32.10
N VAL A 178 -31.33 -34.65 -31.74
CA VAL A 178 -30.53 -34.96 -30.54
C VAL A 178 -29.07 -34.58 -30.80
N ASP A 179 -28.50 -34.94 -31.95
CA ASP A 179 -27.12 -34.60 -32.33
C ASP A 179 -26.87 -33.08 -32.27
N LYS A 180 -27.81 -32.27 -32.80
CA LYS A 180 -27.73 -30.80 -32.73
C LYS A 180 -27.83 -30.24 -31.31
N LYS A 181 -28.53 -30.93 -30.41
CA LYS A 181 -28.60 -30.54 -28.98
C LYS A 181 -27.34 -30.98 -28.24
N LEU A 182 -26.77 -32.13 -28.63
CA LEU A 182 -25.50 -32.63 -28.10
C LEU A 182 -24.37 -31.66 -28.45
N SER A 183 -24.24 -31.25 -29.71
CA SER A 183 -23.18 -30.32 -30.15
C SER A 183 -23.26 -28.97 -29.43
N LEU A 184 -24.46 -28.40 -29.28
CA LEU A 184 -24.66 -27.18 -28.49
C LEU A 184 -24.29 -27.36 -27.01
N LYS A 185 -24.53 -28.55 -26.43
CA LYS A 185 -24.14 -28.86 -25.06
C LYS A 185 -22.64 -29.09 -24.91
N GLU A 186 -21.96 -29.54 -25.95
CA GLU A 186 -20.51 -29.69 -25.99
C GLU A 186 -19.83 -28.31 -26.09
N GLU A 187 -20.35 -27.40 -26.92
CA GLU A 187 -19.95 -25.99 -26.96
C GLU A 187 -20.18 -25.26 -25.61
N ASP A 188 -21.32 -25.49 -24.94
CA ASP A 188 -21.59 -24.99 -23.59
C ASP A 188 -20.58 -25.53 -22.56
N ILE A 189 -20.15 -26.79 -22.70
CA ILE A 189 -19.17 -27.42 -21.80
C ILE A 189 -17.77 -26.83 -22.02
N ASP A 190 -17.34 -26.65 -23.27
CA ASP A 190 -16.03 -26.08 -23.59
C ASP A 190 -15.91 -24.63 -23.12
N THR A 191 -16.96 -23.83 -23.29
CA THR A 191 -17.00 -22.44 -22.79
C THR A 191 -16.96 -22.38 -21.27
N LEU A 192 -17.72 -23.24 -20.56
CA LEU A 192 -17.65 -23.34 -19.11
C LEU A 192 -16.29 -23.85 -18.60
N GLN A 193 -15.65 -24.79 -19.30
CA GLN A 193 -14.29 -25.23 -18.96
C GLN A 193 -13.28 -24.08 -19.09
N SER A 194 -13.36 -23.29 -20.17
CA SER A 194 -12.52 -22.11 -20.36
C SER A 194 -12.73 -21.07 -19.25
N GLU A 195 -13.99 -20.77 -18.88
CA GLU A 195 -14.28 -19.88 -17.75
C GLU A 195 -13.71 -20.40 -16.42
N VAL A 196 -13.83 -21.70 -16.15
CA VAL A 196 -13.28 -22.32 -14.92
C VAL A 196 -11.76 -22.18 -14.90
N GLN A 197 -11.07 -22.44 -16.01
CA GLN A 197 -9.61 -22.26 -16.12
C GLN A 197 -9.20 -20.80 -15.89
N CYS A 198 -9.93 -19.82 -16.45
CA CYS A 198 -9.66 -18.40 -16.20
C CYS A 198 -9.89 -18.00 -14.73
N ARG A 199 -10.95 -18.50 -14.09
CA ARG A 199 -11.20 -18.25 -12.66
C ARG A 199 -10.15 -18.91 -11.77
N GLN A 200 -9.70 -20.11 -12.12
CA GLN A 200 -8.62 -20.84 -11.43
C GLN A 200 -7.33 -20.03 -11.43
N ALA A 201 -6.87 -19.56 -12.61
CA ALA A 201 -5.68 -18.73 -12.73
C ALA A 201 -5.80 -17.39 -11.97
N SER A 202 -7.00 -16.77 -11.97
CA SER A 202 -7.25 -15.54 -11.20
C SER A 202 -7.21 -15.76 -9.69
N LEU A 203 -7.63 -16.94 -9.20
CA LEU A 203 -7.54 -17.30 -7.78
C LEU A 203 -6.09 -17.56 -7.36
N GLU A 204 -5.31 -18.23 -8.21
CA GLU A 204 -3.87 -18.46 -7.98
C GLU A 204 -3.09 -17.14 -7.93
N GLN A 205 -3.42 -16.18 -8.80
CA GLN A 205 -2.86 -14.82 -8.73
C GLN A 205 -3.23 -14.11 -7.42
N LEU A 206 -4.51 -14.11 -7.01
CA LEU A 206 -4.94 -13.49 -5.76
C LEU A 206 -4.28 -14.12 -4.53
N GLN A 207 -4.07 -15.45 -4.53
CA GLN A 207 -3.35 -16.14 -3.46
C GLN A 207 -1.88 -15.69 -3.38
N ALA A 208 -1.21 -15.52 -4.52
CA ALA A 208 0.16 -15.01 -4.56
C ALA A 208 0.24 -13.55 -4.06
N GLU A 209 -0.72 -12.69 -4.43
CA GLU A 209 -0.80 -11.30 -3.95
C GLU A 209 -1.06 -11.22 -2.43
N VAL A 210 -1.95 -12.05 -1.89
CA VAL A 210 -2.21 -12.12 -0.43
C VAL A 210 -0.97 -12.59 0.33
N GLU A 211 -0.25 -13.58 -0.17
CA GLU A 211 0.96 -14.06 0.49
C GLU A 211 2.11 -13.05 0.40
N GLN A 212 2.24 -12.33 -0.72
CA GLN A 212 3.15 -11.20 -0.86
C GLN A 212 2.84 -10.09 0.17
N GLN A 213 1.55 -9.73 0.34
CA GLN A 213 1.13 -8.73 1.32
C GLN A 213 1.41 -9.18 2.77
N ARG A 214 1.22 -10.47 3.08
CA ARG A 214 1.57 -11.04 4.41
C ARG A 214 3.06 -10.92 4.70
N VAL A 215 3.93 -11.28 3.74
CA VAL A 215 5.39 -11.15 3.90
C VAL A 215 5.78 -9.68 4.08
N GLN A 216 5.17 -8.76 3.34
CA GLN A 216 5.41 -7.31 3.51
C GLN A 216 4.97 -6.79 4.88
N LEU A 217 3.80 -7.21 5.39
CA LEU A 217 3.34 -6.84 6.73
C LEU A 217 4.27 -7.37 7.81
N ALA A 218 4.66 -8.66 7.74
CA ALA A 218 5.59 -9.27 8.69
C ALA A 218 6.97 -8.57 8.69
N GLN A 219 7.48 -8.15 7.53
CA GLN A 219 8.71 -7.36 7.46
C GLN A 219 8.54 -5.98 8.12
N VAL A 220 7.43 -5.28 7.86
CA VAL A 220 7.16 -3.97 8.47
C VAL A 220 6.97 -4.06 9.99
N GLU A 221 6.42 -5.17 10.50
CA GLU A 221 6.33 -5.45 11.93
C GLU A 221 7.73 -5.68 12.53
N LEU A 222 8.58 -6.50 11.89
CA LEU A 222 9.96 -6.71 12.32
C LEU A 222 10.79 -5.42 12.33
N ASP A 223 10.64 -4.58 11.29
CA ASP A 223 11.31 -3.29 11.19
C ASP A 223 10.88 -2.35 12.34
N LYS A 224 9.58 -2.29 12.65
CA LYS A 224 9.05 -1.51 13.79
C LYS A 224 9.55 -2.03 15.12
N ASP A 225 9.59 -3.34 15.33
CA ASP A 225 10.10 -3.93 16.58
C ASP A 225 11.60 -3.65 16.76
N SER A 226 12.38 -3.60 15.68
CA SER A 226 13.78 -3.18 15.72
C SER A 226 13.92 -1.70 16.12
N GLN A 227 13.09 -0.81 15.56
CA GLN A 227 13.06 0.61 15.90
C GLN A 227 12.63 0.84 17.37
N LEU A 228 11.59 0.15 17.82
CA LEU A 228 11.14 0.20 19.22
C LEU A 228 12.21 -0.31 20.18
N SER A 229 12.97 -1.32 19.80
CA SER A 229 14.09 -1.83 20.60
C SER A 229 15.22 -0.82 20.71
N SER A 230 15.61 -0.19 19.60
CA SER A 230 16.62 0.88 19.58
C SER A 230 16.20 2.09 20.41
N LEU A 231 14.95 2.56 20.29
CA LEU A 231 14.43 3.68 21.09
C LEU A 231 14.36 3.36 22.59
N ARG A 232 14.09 2.10 22.97
CA ARG A 232 14.14 1.67 24.38
C ARG A 232 15.57 1.69 24.93
N GLU A 233 16.55 1.26 24.14
CA GLU A 233 17.96 1.29 24.51
C GLU A 233 18.48 2.74 24.65
N GLU A 234 18.11 3.62 23.74
CA GLU A 234 18.42 5.05 23.85
C GLU A 234 17.78 5.69 25.09
N LEU A 235 16.50 5.42 25.37
CA LEU A 235 15.80 5.92 26.55
C LEU A 235 16.46 5.43 27.85
N LEU A 236 16.90 4.18 27.91
CA LEU A 236 17.66 3.65 29.04
C LEU A 236 18.99 4.37 29.21
N SER A 237 19.73 4.62 28.12
CA SER A 237 20.98 5.39 28.13
C SER A 237 20.77 6.82 28.64
N GLN A 238 19.78 7.53 28.12
CA GLN A 238 19.43 8.89 28.57
C GLN A 238 19.01 8.91 30.05
N THR A 239 18.25 7.90 30.52
CA THR A 239 17.86 7.77 31.93
C THR A 239 19.08 7.55 32.83
N GLN A 240 20.05 6.73 32.41
CA GLN A 240 21.29 6.51 33.15
C GLN A 240 22.17 7.77 33.19
N GLN A 241 22.23 8.55 32.09
CA GLN A 241 22.90 9.85 32.06
C GLN A 241 22.22 10.85 33.01
N LEU A 242 20.88 10.91 33.02
CA LEU A 242 20.12 11.77 33.95
C LEU A 242 20.46 11.44 35.41
N HIS A 243 20.43 10.16 35.81
CA HIS A 243 20.83 9.72 37.14
C HIS A 243 22.28 10.11 37.48
N THR A 244 23.19 10.02 36.51
CA THR A 244 24.60 10.41 36.70
C THR A 244 24.75 11.92 36.91
N CYS A 245 24.03 12.72 36.11
CA CYS A 245 23.97 14.18 36.29
C CYS A 245 23.35 14.56 37.64
N GLN A 246 22.25 13.91 38.04
CA GLN A 246 21.56 14.17 39.29
C GLN A 246 22.44 13.81 40.51
N ALA A 247 23.14 12.68 40.47
CA ALA A 247 24.11 12.32 41.52
C ALA A 247 25.25 13.35 41.63
N ARG A 248 25.71 13.91 40.49
CA ARG A 248 26.73 14.98 40.50
C ARG A 248 26.17 16.30 41.03
N VAL A 249 24.91 16.64 40.74
CA VAL A 249 24.23 17.80 41.32
C VAL A 249 24.15 17.66 42.84
N SER A 250 23.66 16.52 43.36
CA SER A 250 23.57 16.32 44.81
C SER A 250 24.93 16.25 45.52
N PHE A 251 25.99 15.78 44.84
CA PHE A 251 27.36 15.92 45.37
C PHE A 251 27.77 17.39 45.50
N LEU A 252 27.55 18.19 44.45
CA LEU A 252 27.90 19.62 44.43
C LEU A 252 27.03 20.44 45.41
N GLU A 253 25.75 20.07 45.61
CA GLU A 253 24.88 20.67 46.63
C GLU A 253 25.47 20.47 48.03
N VAL A 254 25.88 19.24 48.37
CA VAL A 254 26.54 18.93 49.66
C VAL A 254 27.89 19.65 49.80
N GLU A 255 28.67 19.76 48.72
CA GLU A 255 29.94 20.51 48.72
C GLU A 255 29.71 22.02 48.96
N VAL A 256 28.71 22.61 48.31
CA VAL A 256 28.30 24.02 48.51
C VAL A 256 27.78 24.25 49.92
N ASP A 257 26.94 23.35 50.46
CA ASP A 257 26.46 23.45 51.84
C ASP A 257 27.63 23.36 52.84
N THR A 258 28.57 22.45 52.63
CA THR A 258 29.76 22.29 53.48
C THR A 258 30.66 23.52 53.44
N LEU A 259 30.94 24.09 52.26
CA LEU A 259 31.71 25.33 52.12
C LEU A 259 30.97 26.53 52.73
N THR A 260 29.64 26.56 52.61
CA THR A 260 28.80 27.59 53.22
C THR A 260 28.83 27.48 54.74
N GLU A 261 28.77 26.28 55.31
CA GLU A 261 28.89 26.05 56.75
C GLU A 261 30.28 26.44 57.27
N GLN A 262 31.36 26.12 56.54
CA GLN A 262 32.72 26.57 56.88
C GLN A 262 32.82 28.10 56.96
N LEU A 263 32.27 28.82 55.97
CA LEU A 263 32.23 30.30 55.94
C LEU A 263 31.38 30.93 57.05
N HIS A 264 30.38 30.20 57.56
CA HIS A 264 29.52 30.65 58.65
C HIS A 264 30.00 30.20 60.04
N SER A 265 30.90 29.21 60.12
CA SER A 265 31.47 28.73 61.38
C SER A 265 32.33 29.83 62.05
N PRO A 266 32.09 30.19 63.33
CA PRO A 266 32.88 31.24 63.98
C PRO A 266 34.33 30.84 64.26
N GLU A 267 34.62 29.54 64.38
CA GLU A 267 35.93 29.00 64.76
C GLU A 267 36.90 28.88 63.57
N ALA A 268 36.41 28.88 62.32
CA ALA A 268 37.25 28.98 61.12
C ALA A 268 37.45 30.44 60.63
N ARG A 269 37.06 31.44 61.42
CA ARG A 269 37.39 32.86 61.15
C ARG A 269 38.77 33.28 61.66
N GLU A 270 39.51 32.37 62.28
CA GLU A 270 40.91 32.60 62.59
C GLU A 270 41.76 32.24 61.35
N ASP A 271 42.51 33.25 60.89
CA ASP A 271 43.66 33.20 59.98
C ASP A 271 43.51 33.17 58.44
N ASP A 272 42.32 33.10 57.85
CA ASP A 272 42.18 33.33 56.39
C ASP A 272 42.25 34.83 56.03
N HIS A 273 43.48 35.35 56.06
CA HIS A 273 43.87 36.74 55.84
C HIS A 273 43.66 37.18 54.38
N ASN A 274 42.41 37.36 53.97
CA ASN A 274 42.08 38.04 52.72
C ASN A 274 42.31 39.56 52.85
N GLY A 275 43.59 39.96 52.90
CA GLY A 275 44.02 41.36 52.88
C GLY A 275 43.62 42.19 54.11
N SER A 276 43.75 41.65 55.32
CA SER A 276 43.62 42.44 56.55
C SER A 276 44.75 43.46 56.62
N VAL A 277 44.47 44.71 56.21
CA VAL A 277 45.32 45.86 56.49
C VAL A 277 45.31 46.05 58.00
N THR A 278 46.43 45.74 58.64
CA THR A 278 46.50 45.77 60.10
C THR A 278 46.37 47.21 60.61
N VAL A 279 45.98 47.38 61.88
CA VAL A 279 45.96 48.71 62.50
C VAL A 279 47.36 49.35 62.45
N ASP A 280 48.42 48.53 62.56
CA ASP A 280 49.81 48.97 62.40
C ASP A 280 50.13 49.46 60.97
N ASP A 281 49.58 48.84 59.92
CA ASP A 281 49.72 49.31 58.54
C ASP A 281 49.01 50.65 58.32
N LEU A 282 47.80 50.82 58.88
CA LEU A 282 47.05 52.07 58.85
C LEU A 282 47.78 53.18 59.61
N ASP A 283 48.30 52.91 60.80
CA ASP A 283 49.08 53.86 61.60
C ASP A 283 50.42 54.18 60.94
N HIS A 284 51.06 53.22 60.28
CA HIS A 284 52.27 53.45 59.47
C HIS A 284 51.97 54.39 58.30
N ILE A 285 50.91 54.14 57.54
CA ILE A 285 50.49 54.99 56.42
C ILE A 285 50.13 56.40 56.92
N HIS A 286 49.36 56.53 58.01
CA HIS A 286 49.03 57.83 58.61
C HIS A 286 50.28 58.58 59.07
N LYS A 287 51.24 57.89 59.69
CA LYS A 287 52.51 58.48 60.12
C LYS A 287 53.33 58.98 58.93
N VAL A 288 53.52 58.16 57.91
CA VAL A 288 54.25 58.53 56.68
C VAL A 288 53.56 59.72 55.98
N ASN A 289 52.23 59.72 55.90
CA ASN A 289 51.49 60.82 55.28
C ASN A 289 51.70 62.14 56.06
N ARG A 290 51.64 62.10 57.40
CA ARG A 290 51.90 63.26 58.27
C ARG A 290 53.36 63.76 58.17
N GLU A 291 54.33 62.87 58.02
CA GLU A 291 55.73 63.23 57.78
C GLU A 291 55.92 63.88 56.40
N LEU A 292 55.24 63.40 55.36
CA LEU A 292 55.25 64.00 54.02
C LEU A 292 54.57 65.38 53.99
N GLU A 293 53.44 65.55 54.66
CA GLU A 293 52.77 66.85 54.84
C GLU A 293 53.69 67.88 55.53
N GLN A 294 54.39 67.46 56.59
CA GLN A 294 55.36 68.31 57.31
C GLN A 294 56.54 68.70 56.40
N GLN A 295 57.10 67.75 55.65
CA GLN A 295 58.16 68.04 54.67
C GLN A 295 57.67 69.00 53.58
N LEU A 296 56.46 68.82 53.04
CA LEU A 296 55.85 69.74 52.07
C LEU A 296 55.67 71.14 52.66
N ALA A 297 55.26 71.26 53.92
CA ALA A 297 55.14 72.55 54.60
C ALA A 297 56.49 73.27 54.73
N ASP A 298 57.54 72.56 55.13
CA ASP A 298 58.89 73.13 55.32
C ASP A 298 59.57 73.47 53.97
N LYS A 299 59.37 72.64 52.94
CA LYS A 299 59.79 72.96 51.56
C LYS A 299 59.04 74.18 51.03
N ASN A 300 57.73 74.31 51.29
CA ASN A 300 56.96 75.49 50.90
C ASN A 300 57.39 76.77 51.64
N ARG A 301 57.77 76.70 52.94
CA ARG A 301 58.38 77.85 53.63
C ARG A 301 59.71 78.23 52.98
N SER A 302 60.54 77.24 52.64
CA SER A 302 61.83 77.47 51.96
C SER A 302 61.64 78.10 50.58
N ILE A 303 60.66 77.65 49.79
CA ILE A 303 60.29 78.25 48.49
C ILE A 303 59.84 79.70 48.69
N LYS A 304 58.97 79.99 49.67
CA LYS A 304 58.55 81.38 49.97
C LYS A 304 59.73 82.27 50.37
N GLN A 305 60.66 81.78 51.19
CA GLN A 305 61.88 82.53 51.55
C GLN A 305 62.79 82.77 50.34
N LEU A 306 62.97 81.78 49.46
CA LEU A 306 63.75 81.92 48.23
C LEU A 306 63.07 82.89 47.24
N GLN A 307 61.75 82.79 47.06
CA GLN A 307 60.97 83.73 46.25
C GLN A 307 61.06 85.16 46.79
N GLN A 308 61.02 85.34 48.12
CA GLN A 308 61.19 86.65 48.73
C GLN A 308 62.60 87.20 48.53
N ARG A 309 63.66 86.42 48.79
CA ARG A 309 65.05 86.81 48.47
C ARG A 309 65.22 87.15 47.00
N LEU A 310 64.58 86.41 46.10
CA LEU A 310 64.65 86.62 44.65
C LEU A 310 63.87 87.88 44.23
N ALA A 311 62.77 88.21 44.90
CA ALA A 311 62.05 89.47 44.73
C ALA A 311 62.81 90.68 45.30
N GLU A 312 63.51 90.50 46.42
CA GLU A 312 64.41 91.50 47.00
C GLU A 312 65.62 91.74 46.10
N LEU A 313 66.29 90.69 45.62
CA LEU A 313 67.35 90.76 44.62
C LEU A 313 66.87 91.43 43.33
N LYS A 314 65.68 91.08 42.81
CA LYS A 314 65.07 91.77 41.65
C LYS A 314 64.87 93.26 41.92
N ARG A 315 64.39 93.67 43.10
CA ARG A 315 64.27 95.09 43.46
C ARG A 315 65.62 95.79 43.60
N THR A 316 66.63 95.14 44.17
CA THR A 316 67.98 95.72 44.30
C THR A 316 68.62 95.89 42.93
N LEU A 317 68.59 94.84 42.08
CA LEU A 317 69.08 94.91 40.70
C LEU A 317 68.34 95.98 39.87
N GLN A 318 67.01 96.07 39.96
CA GLN A 318 66.24 97.12 39.29
C GLN A 318 66.57 98.53 39.80
N LYS A 319 66.94 98.68 41.08
CA LYS A 319 67.36 99.97 41.66
C LYS A 319 68.78 100.38 41.25
N GLU A 320 69.71 99.44 41.10
CA GLU A 320 71.07 99.74 40.65
C GLU A 320 71.16 99.92 39.13
N LEU A 321 70.40 99.16 38.33
CA LEU A 321 70.50 99.18 36.86
C LEU A 321 69.69 100.29 36.16
N LYS A 322 68.89 101.08 36.88
CA LYS A 322 68.20 102.31 36.38
C LYS A 322 67.55 102.20 34.98
N LEU A 323 66.97 101.04 34.64
CA LEU A 323 66.28 100.85 33.37
C LEU A 323 64.85 100.32 33.54
N LYS A 324 64.04 100.77 32.58
CA LYS A 324 62.59 100.58 32.40
C LYS A 324 62.18 99.09 32.46
N PRO A 325 60.99 98.75 33.00
CA PRO A 325 60.48 97.38 32.91
C PRO A 325 59.87 97.11 31.52
N GLU A 326 60.33 96.05 30.86
CA GLU A 326 59.53 95.29 29.88
C GLU A 326 59.83 93.77 30.02
N PRO A 327 58.88 92.88 29.64
CA PRO A 327 58.92 91.45 29.93
C PRO A 327 59.35 90.59 28.73
N GLU A 328 59.28 89.25 28.91
CA GLU A 328 59.39 88.18 27.88
C GLU A 328 60.84 87.95 27.36
N ALA A 329 61.35 86.75 27.10
CA ALA A 329 60.74 85.52 26.58
C ALA A 329 61.64 84.26 26.75
N GLU A 330 61.02 83.07 26.74
CA GLU A 330 61.50 81.78 26.17
C GLU A 330 62.84 81.07 26.57
N GLY A 331 62.94 79.78 26.19
CA GLY A 331 64.09 78.86 26.39
C GLY A 331 63.80 77.73 27.42
N LYS A 332 63.46 76.47 27.10
CA LYS A 332 63.73 75.54 25.98
C LYS A 332 65.19 75.07 25.86
N GLU A 333 65.51 73.91 26.46
CA GLU A 333 66.48 72.88 26.05
C GLU A 333 66.00 71.55 26.71
N LYS A 334 65.78 70.38 26.10
CA LYS A 334 66.34 69.61 24.95
C LYS A 334 67.73 69.01 25.19
N PHE A 335 67.77 67.69 25.47
CA PHE A 335 68.78 66.75 24.97
C PHE A 335 68.10 65.38 24.62
N PRO A 336 68.64 64.57 23.68
CA PRO A 336 68.05 63.31 23.17
C PRO A 336 68.65 62.06 23.91
N GLU A 337 68.47 60.77 23.57
CA GLU A 337 68.17 60.12 22.28
C GLU A 337 67.65 58.65 22.42
N SER A 338 66.82 58.22 21.46
CA SER A 338 66.49 56.86 20.99
C SER A 338 66.69 55.58 21.84
N ARG A 339 65.58 54.83 22.04
CA ARG A 339 65.41 53.49 21.44
C ARG A 339 63.91 53.16 21.22
N ALA A 340 63.61 52.45 20.12
CA ALA A 340 62.29 51.93 19.77
C ALA A 340 61.81 50.82 20.75
N GLU A 341 60.58 50.29 20.76
CA GLU A 341 59.60 50.11 19.66
C GLU A 341 58.21 49.70 20.24
N LYS A 342 57.09 49.96 19.52
CA LYS A 342 55.69 49.46 19.71
C LYS A 342 54.99 49.77 21.07
N ALA A 343 53.89 50.53 21.17
CA ALA A 343 52.60 50.56 20.46
C ALA A 343 51.67 49.34 20.74
N GLU A 344 50.35 49.47 20.95
CA GLU A 344 49.51 50.64 21.33
C GLU A 344 48.11 50.19 21.82
N ARG A 345 47.72 50.68 23.01
CA ARG A 345 46.40 51.06 23.58
C ARG A 345 45.04 50.38 23.23
N VAL A 346 44.10 50.75 24.10
CA VAL A 346 42.73 50.29 24.33
C VAL A 346 41.76 51.50 24.16
N TYR A 347 40.71 51.35 23.33
CA TYR A 347 39.36 52.01 23.39
C TYR A 347 39.25 53.57 23.22
N PRO A 348 38.04 54.21 23.09
CA PRO A 348 36.87 53.91 22.22
C PRO A 348 36.12 55.16 21.61
N GLU A 349 34.97 54.93 20.92
CA GLU A 349 33.73 55.78 20.86
C GLU A 349 33.51 56.91 19.78
N PRO A 350 32.26 57.46 19.52
CA PRO A 350 31.62 57.44 18.18
C PRO A 350 31.11 58.83 17.60
N PRO A 351 29.84 59.03 17.12
CA PRO A 351 29.38 59.03 15.70
C PRO A 351 28.83 60.42 15.21
N PRO A 352 28.11 60.55 14.04
CA PRO A 352 26.63 60.40 14.07
C PRO A 352 25.83 60.02 12.76
N ALA A 353 24.68 59.36 12.99
CA ALA A 353 23.32 59.51 12.39
C ALA A 353 22.95 59.34 10.89
N SER A 354 22.02 58.39 10.62
CA SER A 354 20.80 58.40 9.75
C SER A 354 20.57 57.03 9.07
N THR A 355 19.38 56.41 8.92
CA THR A 355 17.98 56.62 9.39
C THR A 355 17.16 55.32 9.19
N LEU A 356 16.29 54.97 10.15
CA LEU A 356 14.99 54.23 10.03
C LEU A 356 14.89 52.81 9.41
N SER A 357 14.15 51.93 10.11
CA SER A 357 13.81 50.49 9.88
C SER A 357 12.67 50.27 8.84
N PRO A 358 12.12 49.04 8.56
CA PRO A 358 12.27 47.70 9.18
C PRO A 358 12.56 46.54 8.15
N PRO A 359 12.59 45.24 8.53
CA PRO A 359 13.28 44.21 7.74
C PRO A 359 12.40 43.37 6.79
N THR A 360 13.00 42.92 5.68
CA THR A 360 12.59 41.74 4.90
C THR A 360 13.81 40.92 4.49
N SER A 361 13.67 39.60 4.44
CA SER A 361 14.76 38.63 4.33
C SER A 361 15.45 38.64 2.96
N ASN A 362 16.71 39.09 2.91
CA ASN A 362 17.54 39.01 1.71
C ASN A 362 18.45 37.77 1.76
N THR A 363 17.96 36.64 1.24
CA THR A 363 18.84 35.52 0.85
C THR A 363 19.37 35.80 -0.54
N THR A 364 20.59 36.33 -0.64
CA THR A 364 21.28 36.52 -1.93
C THR A 364 21.64 35.19 -2.56
N VAL A 365 21.17 34.99 -3.80
CA VAL A 365 21.38 33.79 -4.61
C VAL A 365 22.77 33.79 -5.24
N THR A 366 23.56 32.73 -4.97
CA THR A 366 24.48 32.13 -5.95
C THR A 366 24.60 30.63 -5.68
N ASN A 367 23.73 29.81 -6.26
CA ASN A 367 24.07 28.43 -6.56
C ASN A 367 23.34 27.93 -7.82
N THR A 368 23.99 27.08 -8.59
CA THR A 368 23.66 26.80 -10.00
C THR A 368 22.82 25.54 -10.16
N SER A 369 21.51 25.62 -9.86
CA SER A 369 20.59 24.46 -9.87
C SER A 369 19.44 24.49 -10.89
N ASP A 370 19.11 25.64 -11.49
CA ASP A 370 17.88 25.86 -12.28
C ASP A 370 17.77 25.10 -13.64
N LEU A 371 18.75 24.26 -13.99
CA LEU A 371 18.68 23.37 -15.16
C LEU A 371 18.29 21.91 -14.82
N ASN A 372 18.07 21.61 -13.54
CA ASN A 372 17.53 20.32 -13.09
C ASN A 372 16.01 20.37 -12.89
N ASP A 373 15.50 21.44 -12.25
CA ASP A 373 14.06 21.59 -11.97
C ASP A 373 13.18 21.50 -13.23
N SER A 374 13.62 22.03 -14.36
CA SER A 374 12.86 21.91 -15.64
C SER A 374 12.70 20.45 -16.13
N ARG A 375 13.53 19.52 -15.67
CA ARG A 375 13.37 18.06 -15.91
C ARG A 375 12.58 17.38 -14.80
N GLU A 376 12.84 17.76 -13.55
CA GLU A 376 12.22 17.14 -12.38
C GLU A 376 10.72 17.49 -12.25
N ILE A 377 10.37 18.77 -12.49
CA ILE A 377 8.98 19.23 -12.67
C ILE A 377 8.26 18.41 -13.74
N ASN A 378 8.97 18.04 -14.82
CA ASN A 378 8.38 17.29 -15.92
C ASN A 378 8.04 15.84 -15.51
N PHE A 379 8.89 15.18 -14.73
CA PHE A 379 8.60 13.83 -14.21
C PHE A 379 7.57 13.82 -13.09
N GLU A 380 7.54 14.83 -12.21
CA GLU A 380 6.51 14.90 -11.17
C GLU A 380 5.12 15.23 -11.74
N TYR A 381 5.06 16.13 -12.73
CA TYR A 381 3.83 16.43 -13.45
C TYR A 381 3.40 15.24 -14.32
N LEU A 382 4.33 14.55 -15.00
CA LEU A 382 4.03 13.32 -15.75
C LEU A 382 3.54 12.20 -14.81
N LYS A 383 4.13 12.04 -13.63
CA LYS A 383 3.64 11.11 -12.59
C LYS A 383 2.21 11.46 -12.17
N HIS A 384 1.91 12.73 -11.94
CA HIS A 384 0.54 13.18 -11.63
C HIS A 384 -0.43 12.96 -12.80
N VAL A 385 -0.02 13.23 -14.05
CA VAL A 385 -0.83 13.00 -15.24
C VAL A 385 -1.09 11.52 -15.47
N VAL A 386 -0.09 10.65 -15.31
CA VAL A 386 -0.23 9.19 -15.42
C VAL A 386 -1.11 8.65 -14.29
N LEU A 387 -0.88 9.06 -13.04
CA LEU A 387 -1.70 8.63 -11.90
C LEU A 387 -3.16 9.08 -12.07
N LYS A 388 -3.38 10.34 -12.46
CA LYS A 388 -4.71 10.88 -12.73
C LYS A 388 -5.37 10.19 -13.92
N PHE A 389 -4.64 9.87 -14.99
CA PHE A 389 -5.16 9.10 -16.13
C PHE A 389 -5.57 7.68 -15.72
N MET A 390 -4.75 7.00 -14.92
CA MET A 390 -5.05 5.66 -14.41
C MET A 390 -6.19 5.63 -13.37
N SER A 391 -6.53 6.76 -12.74
CA SER A 391 -7.58 6.87 -11.71
C SER A 391 -8.80 7.70 -12.12
N CYS A 392 -8.85 8.23 -13.35
CA CYS A 392 -9.99 9.02 -13.82
C CYS A 392 -11.14 8.16 -14.35
N ARG A 393 -12.34 8.74 -14.41
CA ARG A 393 -13.53 8.03 -14.87
C ARG A 393 -13.50 7.89 -16.40
N GLU A 394 -14.15 6.86 -16.93
CA GLU A 394 -14.18 6.54 -18.37
C GLU A 394 -14.45 7.76 -19.28
N ALA A 395 -15.45 8.59 -18.95
CA ALA A 395 -15.77 9.81 -19.68
C ALA A 395 -14.69 10.91 -19.63
N GLU A 396 -13.87 10.95 -18.58
CA GLU A 396 -12.74 11.88 -18.42
C GLU A 396 -11.50 11.38 -19.16
N ALA A 397 -11.26 10.06 -19.14
CA ALA A 397 -10.17 9.40 -19.85
C ALA A 397 -10.27 9.60 -21.37
N PHE A 398 -11.48 9.54 -21.95
CA PHE A 398 -11.71 9.88 -23.36
C PHE A 398 -11.42 11.36 -23.68
N GLN A 399 -11.72 12.29 -22.76
CA GLN A 399 -11.39 13.71 -22.94
C GLN A 399 -9.88 13.95 -22.86
N LEU A 400 -9.18 13.22 -21.98
CA LEU A 400 -7.72 13.24 -21.89
C LEU A 400 -7.06 12.67 -23.15
N ILE A 401 -7.54 11.54 -23.69
CA ILE A 401 -7.08 11.02 -24.99
C ILE A 401 -7.24 12.09 -26.07
N ARG A 402 -8.41 12.71 -26.20
CA ARG A 402 -8.66 13.75 -27.20
C ARG A 402 -7.77 14.99 -27.02
N ALA A 403 -7.49 15.40 -25.78
CA ALA A 403 -6.59 16.52 -25.50
C ALA A 403 -5.13 16.18 -25.87
N VAL A 404 -4.67 14.98 -25.53
CA VAL A 404 -3.33 14.48 -25.86
C VAL A 404 -3.17 14.30 -27.38
N SER A 405 -4.18 13.78 -28.10
CA SER A 405 -4.17 13.69 -29.57
C SER A 405 -3.95 15.04 -30.24
N VAL A 406 -4.60 16.10 -29.76
CA VAL A 406 -4.44 17.45 -30.31
C VAL A 406 -3.07 18.04 -29.94
N LEU A 407 -2.58 17.80 -28.73
CA LEU A 407 -1.27 18.30 -28.27
C LEU A 407 -0.08 17.60 -28.95
N LEU A 408 -0.23 16.32 -29.28
CA LEU A 408 0.83 15.49 -29.89
C LEU A 408 0.61 15.21 -31.39
N ASN A 409 -0.43 15.82 -32.00
CA ASN A 409 -0.83 15.64 -33.40
C ASN A 409 -1.00 14.17 -33.83
N PHE A 410 -1.70 13.38 -33.02
CA PHE A 410 -2.04 11.99 -33.38
C PHE A 410 -2.96 11.96 -34.61
N SER A 411 -2.75 10.95 -35.45
CA SER A 411 -3.70 10.54 -36.48
C SER A 411 -5.01 10.03 -35.85
N ARG A 412 -6.09 9.95 -36.65
CA ARG A 412 -7.37 9.42 -36.15
C ARG A 412 -7.22 7.95 -35.76
N GLU A 413 -6.39 7.23 -36.49
CA GLU A 413 -6.05 5.83 -36.30
C GLU A 413 -5.31 5.60 -34.97
N GLU A 414 -4.39 6.49 -34.58
CA GLU A 414 -3.71 6.45 -33.28
C GLU A 414 -4.64 6.83 -32.12
N GLU A 415 -5.48 7.85 -32.30
CA GLU A 415 -6.49 8.23 -31.30
C GLU A 415 -7.48 7.08 -31.04
N ASP A 416 -8.03 6.48 -32.09
CA ASP A 416 -9.01 5.40 -31.97
C ASP A 416 -8.38 4.10 -31.46
N MET A 417 -7.10 3.84 -31.74
CA MET A 417 -6.34 2.74 -31.12
C MET A 417 -6.24 2.91 -29.59
N LEU A 418 -6.00 4.14 -29.11
CA LEU A 418 -5.94 4.42 -27.67
C LEU A 418 -7.32 4.31 -27.02
N LYS A 419 -8.40 4.75 -27.70
CA LYS A 419 -9.78 4.55 -27.24
C LYS A 419 -10.12 3.05 -27.09
N GLN A 420 -9.91 2.26 -28.14
CA GLN A 420 -10.17 0.81 -28.10
C GLN A 420 -9.32 0.10 -27.04
N THR A 421 -8.08 0.56 -26.81
CA THR A 421 -7.21 0.01 -25.76
C THR A 421 -7.70 0.35 -24.36
N LEU A 422 -8.23 1.56 -24.15
CA LEU A 422 -8.85 1.99 -22.91
C LEU A 422 -10.15 1.22 -22.64
N GLU A 423 -11.05 1.13 -23.63
CA GLU A 423 -12.29 0.35 -23.57
C GLU A 423 -12.01 -1.11 -23.26
N TYR A 424 -11.03 -1.74 -23.92
CA TYR A 424 -10.59 -3.10 -23.61
C TYR A 424 -10.08 -3.25 -22.17
N LYS A 425 -9.36 -2.24 -21.63
CA LYS A 425 -8.86 -2.28 -20.25
C LYS A 425 -9.92 -2.05 -19.18
N MET A 426 -11.02 -1.36 -19.52
CA MET A 426 -12.12 -1.08 -18.59
C MET A 426 -13.29 -2.06 -18.75
N SER A 427 -13.39 -2.77 -19.89
CA SER A 427 -14.41 -3.78 -20.16
C SER A 427 -13.98 -5.18 -19.73
N TRP A 428 -14.81 -5.84 -18.92
CA TRP A 428 -14.59 -7.22 -18.46
C TRP A 428 -14.67 -8.27 -19.58
N PHE A 429 -15.25 -7.94 -20.74
CA PHE A 429 -15.51 -8.88 -21.85
C PHE A 429 -14.95 -8.42 -23.21
N GLY A 430 -13.85 -7.67 -23.20
CA GLY A 430 -13.18 -7.23 -24.43
C GLY A 430 -12.15 -8.24 -24.96
N SER A 431 -11.97 -8.29 -26.29
CA SER A 431 -10.77 -8.86 -26.91
C SER A 431 -9.69 -7.78 -27.05
N LYS A 432 -8.42 -8.12 -26.79
CA LYS A 432 -7.32 -7.13 -26.84
C LYS A 432 -7.16 -6.56 -28.26
N PRO A 433 -7.19 -5.23 -28.47
CA PRO A 433 -7.04 -4.65 -29.80
C PRO A 433 -5.67 -4.96 -30.41
N SER A 434 -5.65 -5.15 -31.72
CA SER A 434 -4.46 -5.60 -32.45
C SER A 434 -3.45 -4.47 -32.61
N LEU A 435 -2.25 -4.63 -32.05
CA LEU A 435 -1.13 -3.66 -32.10
C LEU A 435 -0.46 -3.60 -33.50
N LYS A 436 -1.24 -3.39 -34.55
CA LYS A 436 -0.75 -3.13 -35.91
C LYS A 436 -0.29 -1.68 -36.04
N GLY A 437 0.89 -1.37 -35.53
CA GLY A 437 1.50 -0.04 -35.70
C GLY A 437 2.48 0.41 -34.62
N ALA A 438 2.67 -0.35 -33.54
CA ALA A 438 3.57 0.06 -32.45
C ALA A 438 5.03 0.14 -32.93
N ILE A 439 5.51 1.36 -33.19
CA ILE A 439 6.91 1.65 -33.52
C ILE A 439 7.75 1.29 -32.29
N ARG A 440 8.57 0.25 -32.41
CA ARG A 440 9.50 -0.19 -31.37
C ARG A 440 10.53 0.94 -31.14
N PRO A 441 10.68 1.48 -29.92
CA PRO A 441 11.69 2.49 -29.66
C PRO A 441 13.10 1.91 -29.92
N PRO A 442 14.04 2.69 -30.47
CA PRO A 442 15.38 2.19 -30.78
C PRO A 442 16.11 1.84 -29.48
N THR A 443 16.45 0.56 -29.33
CA THR A 443 17.31 0.05 -28.25
C THR A 443 18.75 0.51 -28.47
N ASN A 444 19.08 1.72 -28.01
CA ASN A 444 20.48 2.15 -27.93
C ASN A 444 20.69 3.23 -26.85
N TRP A 445 20.77 2.79 -25.59
CA TRP A 445 21.42 3.51 -24.50
C TRP A 445 22.21 2.47 -23.70
N SER A 446 23.55 2.57 -23.76
CA SER A 446 24.50 1.88 -22.89
C SER A 446 24.91 2.80 -21.75
#